data_AF-A0A328RYD0-F1
#
_entry.id   AF-A0A328RYD0-F1
#
_cell.length_a   1.000
_cell.length_b   1.000
_cell.length_c   1.000
_cell.angle_alpha   90.00
_cell.angle_beta   90.00
_cell.angle_gamma   90.00
#
_symmetry.space_group_name_H-M   'P 1'
#
loop_
_entity.id
_entity.type
_entity.pdbx_description
1 polymer ?
#
loop_
_entity_poly.entity_id
_entity_poly.type
_entity_poly.pdbx_seq_one_letter_code
_entity_poly.pdbx_strand_id
1 'polypeptide(L)'
;EYMDVLKKGFSEALEQILEKNPQKGEYYIQTPINKQIAEGSAVYEVLNSSDKWFGVTYKEDKPYVVAKFAELKANGTYPMNLWD
;
A
#
# COMPACT_ATOMS: atom_id res chain seq x y z
N GLU A 1 12.70 -11.62 8.19
CA GLU A 1 11.44 -12.13 8.79
C GLU A 1 10.27 -12.03 7.80
N TYR A 2 9.59 -10.89 7.63
CA TYR A 2 8.50 -10.81 6.63
C TYR A 2 8.97 -10.76 5.16
N MET A 3 10.10 -10.10 4.89
CA MET A 3 10.69 -10.07 3.54
C MET A 3 11.05 -11.46 3.02
N ASP A 4 11.40 -12.40 3.90
CA ASP A 4 11.72 -13.77 3.51
C ASP A 4 10.47 -14.56 3.15
N VAL A 5 9.36 -14.32 3.88
CA VAL A 5 8.03 -14.85 3.52
C VAL A 5 7.59 -14.34 2.14
N LEU A 6 7.73 -13.04 1.89
CA LEU A 6 7.40 -12.44 0.60
C LEU A 6 8.23 -13.03 -0.54
N LYS A 7 9.54 -13.20 -0.36
CA LYS A 7 10.41 -13.81 -1.37
C LYS A 7 9.98 -15.23 -1.70
N LYS A 8 9.73 -16.06 -0.68
CA LYS A 8 9.28 -17.43 -0.86
C LYS A 8 7.94 -17.48 -1.60
N GLY A 9 6.96 -16.70 -1.14
CA GLY A 9 5.63 -16.66 -1.75
C GLY A 9 5.65 -16.10 -3.17
N PHE A 10 6.55 -15.15 -3.46
CA PHE A 10 6.74 -14.63 -4.81
C PHE A 10 7.26 -15.70 -5.78
N SER A 11 8.25 -16.50 -5.38
CA SER A 11 8.75 -17.60 -6.22
C SER A 11 7.63 -18.58 -6.59
N GLU A 12 6.83 -19.01 -5.60
CA GLU A 12 5.69 -19.91 -5.81
C GLU A 12 4.61 -19.27 -6.71
N ALA A 13 4.31 -17.98 -6.49
CA ALA A 13 3.32 -17.26 -7.29
C ALA A 13 3.79 -17.05 -8.74
N LEU A 14 5.07 -16.77 -8.95
CA LEU A 14 5.65 -16.54 -10.27
C LEU A 14 5.54 -17.79 -11.15
N GLU A 15 5.81 -18.97 -10.61
CA GLU A 15 5.62 -20.23 -11.35
C GLU A 15 4.18 -20.38 -11.86
N GLN A 16 3.19 -20.12 -11.01
CA GLN A 16 1.77 -20.19 -11.39
C GLN A 16 1.37 -19.11 -12.39
N ILE A 17 1.91 -17.90 -12.25
CA ILE A 17 1.67 -16.79 -13.17
C ILE A 17 2.18 -17.14 -14.57
N LEU A 18 3.38 -17.70 -14.64
CA LEU A 18 4.01 -18.09 -15.90
C LEU A 18 3.23 -19.20 -16.61
N GLU A 19 2.67 -20.16 -15.87
CA GLU A 19 1.84 -21.23 -16.43
C GLU A 19 0.47 -20.73 -16.91
N LYS A 20 -0.20 -19.86 -16.13
CA LYS A 20 -1.59 -19.48 -16.36
C LYS A 20 -1.75 -18.28 -17.29
N ASN A 21 -1.12 -17.14 -16.95
CA ASN A 21 -1.19 -15.91 -17.75
C ASN A 21 -0.06 -14.92 -17.36
N PRO A 22 1.10 -15.01 -18.01
CA PRO A 22 2.24 -14.14 -17.72
C PRO A 22 1.96 -12.64 -17.88
N GLN A 23 0.98 -12.25 -18.71
CA GLN A 23 0.70 -10.85 -19.02
C GLN A 23 -0.19 -10.17 -17.98
N LYS A 24 -0.93 -10.93 -17.17
CA LYS A 24 -1.90 -10.41 -16.21
C LYS A 24 -1.69 -10.94 -14.79
N GLY A 25 -0.62 -11.69 -14.55
CA GLY A 25 -0.34 -12.22 -13.23
C GLY A 25 0.07 -11.13 -12.25
N GLU A 26 -0.49 -11.19 -11.05
CA GLU A 26 -0.20 -10.26 -9.97
C GLU A 26 0.16 -11.03 -8.70
N TYR A 27 1.16 -10.53 -7.97
CA TYR A 27 1.48 -10.99 -6.63
C TYR A 27 1.45 -9.80 -5.68
N TYR A 28 0.46 -9.80 -4.80
CA TYR A 28 0.26 -8.69 -3.89
C TYR A 28 0.96 -8.91 -2.55
N ILE A 29 1.43 -7.82 -1.95
CA ILE A 29 2.11 -7.83 -0.66
C ILE A 29 1.21 -8.44 0.43
N GLN A 30 -0.09 -8.15 0.44
CA GLN A 30 -0.99 -8.69 1.47
C GLN A 30 -1.25 -10.20 1.37
N THR A 31 -0.95 -10.85 0.24
CA THR A 31 -1.25 -12.27 0.01
C THR A 31 -0.60 -13.19 1.07
N PRO A 32 0.72 -13.15 1.30
CA PRO A 32 1.34 -13.95 2.36
C PRO A 32 0.86 -13.58 3.77
N ILE A 33 0.62 -12.29 4.06
CA ILE A 33 0.09 -11.85 5.37
C ILE A 33 -1.25 -12.52 5.64
N ASN A 34 -2.18 -12.45 4.69
CA ASN A 34 -3.51 -13.04 4.82
C ASN A 34 -3.43 -14.56 5.02
N LYS A 35 -2.52 -15.24 4.31
CA LYS A 35 -2.27 -16.67 4.48
C LYS A 35 -1.78 -16.99 5.90
N GLN A 36 -0.79 -16.26 6.40
CA GLN A 36 -0.23 -16.50 7.74
C GLN A 36 -1.25 -16.20 8.85
N ILE A 37 -2.09 -15.19 8.68
CA ILE A 37 -3.22 -14.90 9.60
C ILE A 37 -4.23 -16.06 9.58
N ALA A 38 -4.63 -16.53 8.40
CA ALA A 38 -5.61 -17.62 8.26
C ALA A 38 -5.10 -18.95 8.83
N GLU A 39 -3.80 -19.22 8.71
CA GLU A 39 -3.13 -20.40 9.26
C GLU A 39 -2.80 -20.27 10.76
N GLY A 40 -2.94 -19.09 11.35
CA GLY A 40 -2.50 -18.81 12.72
C GLY A 40 -0.98 -18.90 12.91
N SER A 41 -0.20 -18.81 11.83
CA SER A 41 1.25 -18.98 11.83
C SER A 41 2.03 -17.69 12.09
N ALA A 42 1.35 -16.54 12.10
CA ALA A 42 1.92 -15.26 12.51
C ALA A 42 0.85 -14.36 13.15
N VAL A 43 1.31 -13.41 13.98
CA VAL A 43 0.49 -12.33 14.54
C VAL A 43 1.08 -11.00 14.06
N TYR A 44 0.21 -10.11 13.59
CA TYR A 44 0.59 -8.78 13.14
C TYR A 44 -0.03 -7.73 14.04
N GLU A 45 0.77 -6.74 14.44
CA GLU A 45 0.30 -5.58 15.19
C GLU A 45 -0.24 -4.51 14.23
N VAL A 46 -1.44 -4.00 14.50
CA VAL A 46 -2.01 -2.87 13.77
C VAL A 46 -1.64 -1.58 14.48
N LEU A 47 -0.73 -0.82 13.89
CA LEU A 47 -0.33 0.49 14.39
C LEU A 47 -1.36 1.55 13.97
N ASN A 48 -1.86 2.32 14.93
CA ASN A 48 -2.84 3.38 14.69
C ASN A 48 -2.14 4.73 14.44
N SER A 49 -2.64 5.50 13.48
CA SER A 49 -2.23 6.89 13.25
C SER A 49 -3.41 7.84 13.42
N SER A 50 -3.15 9.05 13.92
CA SER A 50 -4.12 10.16 13.94
C SER A 50 -4.35 10.78 12.56
N ASP A 51 -3.42 10.53 11.63
CA ASP A 51 -3.49 11.09 10.28
C ASP A 51 -4.65 10.49 9.48
N LYS A 52 -5.18 11.31 8.56
CA LYS A 52 -6.22 10.89 7.63
C LYS A 52 -5.60 10.74 6.25
N TRP A 53 -5.68 9.52 5.71
CA TRP A 53 -5.30 9.28 4.33
C TRP A 53 -6.28 9.98 3.38
N PHE A 54 -5.73 10.62 2.34
CA PHE A 54 -6.48 11.17 1.23
C PHE A 54 -5.69 10.97 -0.06
N GLY A 55 -6.40 10.79 -1.16
CA GLY A 55 -5.82 10.52 -2.47
C GLY A 55 -6.87 10.67 -3.56
N VAL A 56 -6.44 10.57 -4.81
CA VAL A 56 -7.33 10.65 -5.97
C VAL A 56 -7.59 9.23 -6.45
N THR A 57 -8.79 8.71 -6.17
CA THR A 57 -9.26 7.42 -6.71
C THR A 57 -10.03 7.67 -8.00
N TYR A 58 -10.87 8.71 -7.99
CA TYR A 58 -11.60 9.21 -9.15
C TYR A 58 -11.20 10.65 -9.48
N LYS A 59 -11.48 11.09 -10.71
CA LYS A 59 -11.12 12.44 -11.17
C LYS A 59 -11.75 13.52 -10.29
N GLU A 60 -12.93 13.24 -9.76
CA GLU A 60 -13.76 14.09 -8.93
C GLU A 60 -13.16 14.32 -7.53
N ASP A 61 -12.21 13.48 -7.08
CA ASP A 61 -11.52 13.65 -5.79
C ASP A 61 -10.45 14.76 -5.85
N LYS A 62 -10.00 15.13 -7.05
CA LYS A 62 -8.89 16.09 -7.25
C LYS A 62 -9.12 17.44 -6.55
N PRO A 63 -10.30 18.10 -6.64
CA PRO A 63 -10.52 19.37 -5.94
C PRO A 63 -10.37 19.25 -4.42
N TYR A 64 -10.83 18.14 -3.83
CA TYR A 64 -10.69 17.87 -2.40
C TYR A 64 -9.23 17.69 -2.00
N VAL A 65 -8.47 16.88 -2.74
CA VAL A 65 -7.04 16.63 -2.46
C VAL A 65 -6.21 17.90 -2.58
N VAL A 66 -6.45 18.73 -3.61
CA VAL A 66 -5.77 20.02 -3.78
C VAL A 66 -6.07 20.96 -2.62
N ALA A 67 -7.33 21.03 -2.18
CA ALA A 67 -7.72 21.85 -1.04
C ALA A 67 -7.04 21.39 0.26
N LYS A 68 -6.93 20.07 0.48
CA LYS A 68 -6.23 19.50 1.64
C LYS A 68 -4.75 19.87 1.67
N PHE A 69 -4.06 19.81 0.54
CA PHE A 69 -2.66 20.28 0.48
C PHE A 69 -2.54 21.78 0.72
N ALA A 70 -3.45 22.60 0.20
CA ALA A 70 -3.44 24.05 0.44
C ALA A 70 -3.66 24.37 1.93
N GLU A 71 -4.59 23.69 2.59
CA GLU A 71 -4.85 23.80 4.03
C GLU A 71 -3.59 23.46 4.85
N LEU A 72 -2.94 22.33 4.53
CA LEU A 72 -1.73 21.87 5.21
C LEU A 72 -0.50 22.78 5.00
N LYS A 73 -0.48 23.58 3.93
CA LYS A 73 0.53 24.63 3.74
C LYS A 73 0.17 25.90 4.49
N ALA A 74 -1.09 26.32 4.41
CA ALA A 74 -1.58 27.53 5.04
C ALA A 74 -1.49 27.47 6.58
N ASN A 75 -1.68 26.30 7.18
CA ASN A 75 -1.53 26.09 8.62
C ASN A 75 -0.07 25.82 9.06
N GLY A 76 0.88 25.82 8.13
CA GLY A 76 2.31 25.65 8.40
C GLY A 76 2.77 24.21 8.64
N THR A 77 1.92 23.19 8.48
CA THR A 77 2.35 21.78 8.58
C THR A 77 3.42 21.44 7.54
N TYR A 78 3.30 22.00 6.33
CA TYR A 78 4.33 21.91 5.29
C TYR A 78 4.73 23.30 4.78
N PRO A 79 5.98 23.48 4.34
CA PRO A 79 6.40 24.72 3.70
C PRO A 79 5.66 24.92 2.37
N MET A 80 5.61 26.18 1.91
CA MET A 80 4.95 26.50 0.66
C MET A 80 5.62 25.79 -0.53
N ASN A 81 6.95 25.73 -0.51
CA ASN A 81 7.77 24.97 -1.43
C ASN A 81 8.50 23.86 -0.65
N LEU A 82 8.25 22.61 -1.03
CA LEU A 82 8.87 21.43 -0.41
C LEU A 82 10.28 21.16 -0.93
N TRP A 83 10.56 21.59 -2.17
CA TRP A 83 11.78 21.28 -2.91
C TRP A 83 12.26 22.56 -3.60
N ASP A 84 12.93 23.43 -2.84
CA ASP A 84 13.75 24.55 -3.35
C ASP A 84 15.22 24.24 -3.04
#